data_AF-A0A2V9K5C4-F1
#
_entry.id   AF-A0A2V9K5C4-F1
#
_cell.length_a   1.000
_cell.length_b   1.000
_cell.length_c   1.000
_cell.angle_alpha   90.00
_cell.angle_beta   90.00
_cell.angle_gamma   90.00
#
_symmetry.space_group_name_H-M   'P 1'
#
loop_
_entity.id
_entity.type
_entity.pdbx_description
1 polymer ?
#
loop_
_entity_poly.entity_id
_entity_poly.type
_entity_poly.pdbx_seq_one_letter_code
_entity_poly.pdbx_strand_id
1 'polypeptide(L)'
;MTLVEQISHLLTQCSESQRREIFQLLRRKFPIHPLERQWNTDAKMILEAIARSSDLTQRGVRGVIAEAAFKYWVIAKLRGWSAEEFAGDQPYDFLLRDAAGSTRIQVKMQRLKGHAPMKASQAYRRLPDGMFVVETQKTRGGRGPHTGEDTRPYRFNEFDILVVSMHPSTNDWRSFMYAVSDWLLERPQNPKFMLKFQPVPKSPNEGWTDDFLIAVRWLRSGEKRKIPA
;
A
#
# COMPACT_ATOMS: atom_id res chain seq x y z
N MET A 1 -14.45 44.01 8.42
CA MET A 1 -13.29 43.12 8.30
C MET A 1 -13.14 42.33 9.59
N THR A 2 -13.22 41.00 9.53
CA THR A 2 -13.10 40.11 10.70
C THR A 2 -11.66 40.12 11.25
N LEU A 3 -11.48 39.68 12.51
CA LEU A 3 -10.13 39.52 13.09
C LEU A 3 -9.25 38.56 12.26
N VAL A 4 -9.84 37.51 11.70
CA VAL A 4 -9.13 36.58 10.81
C VAL A 4 -8.66 37.30 9.55
N GLU A 5 -9.53 38.07 8.90
CA GLU A 5 -9.18 38.86 7.71
C GLU A 5 -8.07 39.90 8.01
N GLN A 6 -8.10 40.52 9.20
CA GLN A 6 -7.05 41.45 9.65
C GLN A 6 -5.71 40.74 9.84
N ILE A 7 -5.69 39.61 10.54
CA ILE A 7 -4.47 38.81 10.73
C ILE A 7 -3.94 38.31 9.39
N SER A 8 -4.81 37.82 8.50
CA SER A 8 -4.42 37.38 7.16
C SER A 8 -3.80 38.52 6.36
N HIS A 9 -4.38 39.72 6.39
CA HIS A 9 -3.81 40.89 5.72
C HIS A 9 -2.42 41.24 6.27
N LEU A 10 -2.26 41.28 7.59
CA LEU A 10 -0.96 41.54 8.23
C LEU A 10 0.09 40.48 7.85
N LEU A 11 -0.30 39.20 7.78
CA LEU A 11 0.59 38.11 7.37
C LEU A 11 1.10 38.29 5.93
N THR A 12 0.34 38.92 5.03
CA THR A 12 0.82 39.23 3.67
C THR A 12 1.90 40.31 3.65
N GLN A 13 1.92 41.19 4.64
CA GLN A 13 2.92 42.24 4.81
C GLN A 13 4.17 41.74 5.55
N CYS A 14 4.08 40.61 6.25
CA CYS A 14 5.22 39.99 6.92
C CYS A 14 6.23 39.35 5.94
N SER A 15 7.51 39.44 6.28
CA SER A 15 8.56 38.64 5.66
C SER A 15 8.34 37.14 5.87
N GLU A 16 9.00 36.30 5.08
CA GLU A 16 8.92 34.84 5.24
C GLU A 16 9.39 34.39 6.64
N SER A 17 10.45 35.02 7.17
CA SER A 17 10.98 34.73 8.51
C SER A 17 9.93 34.99 9.60
N GLN A 18 9.27 36.16 9.55
CA GLN A 18 8.20 36.52 10.48
C GLN A 18 7.01 35.56 10.37
N ARG A 19 6.61 35.17 9.15
CA ARG A 19 5.55 34.18 8.94
C ARG A 19 5.92 32.82 9.54
N ARG A 20 7.18 32.38 9.41
CA ARG A 20 7.68 31.13 10.01
C ARG A 20 7.66 31.18 11.53
N GLU A 21 8.02 32.31 12.14
CA GLU A 21 7.96 32.49 13.60
C GLU A 21 6.52 32.40 14.13
N ILE A 22 5.59 33.11 13.50
CA ILE A 22 4.16 33.04 13.84
C ILE A 22 3.63 31.61 13.66
N PHE A 23 4.00 30.94 12.58
CA PHE A 23 3.62 29.54 12.35
C PHE A 23 4.11 28.62 13.46
N GLN A 24 5.36 28.76 13.91
CA GLN A 24 5.90 27.96 15.03
C GLN A 24 5.14 28.21 16.34
N LEU A 25 4.76 29.47 16.61
CA LEU A 25 3.93 29.83 17.76
C LEU A 25 2.56 29.13 17.74
N LEU A 26 1.88 29.18 16.60
CA LEU A 26 0.59 28.50 16.41
C LEU A 26 0.75 26.99 16.53
N ARG A 27 1.82 26.43 15.96
CA ARG A 27 2.05 24.99 15.92
C ARG A 27 2.19 24.36 17.31
N ARG A 28 2.74 25.11 18.27
CA ARG A 28 2.83 24.69 19.69
C ARG A 28 1.46 24.54 20.35
N LYS A 29 0.45 25.30 19.92
CA LYS A 29 -0.92 25.25 20.47
C LYS A 29 -1.82 24.29 19.70
N PHE A 30 -1.55 24.09 18.42
CA PHE A 30 -2.41 23.33 17.51
C PHE A 30 -1.63 22.14 16.92
N PRO A 31 -1.69 20.96 17.58
CA PRO A 31 -1.28 19.68 17.02
C PRO A 31 -1.95 19.41 15.67
N ILE A 32 -1.19 18.93 14.67
CA ILE A 32 -1.78 18.58 13.35
C ILE A 32 -2.35 17.17 13.32
N HIS A 33 -1.99 16.33 14.29
CA HIS A 33 -2.49 14.97 14.41
C HIS A 33 -2.61 14.56 15.89
N PRO A 34 -3.65 13.79 16.30
CA PRO A 34 -3.82 13.35 17.69
C PRO A 34 -2.61 12.60 18.27
N LEU A 35 -1.90 11.88 17.41
CA LEU A 35 -0.70 11.11 17.76
C LEU A 35 0.42 11.96 18.38
N GLU A 36 0.48 13.26 18.08
CA GLU A 36 1.46 14.16 18.70
C GLU A 36 1.23 14.32 20.20
N ARG A 37 -0.04 14.43 20.60
CA ARG A 37 -0.42 14.46 22.01
C ARG A 37 -0.20 13.09 22.65
N GLN A 38 -0.61 12.02 21.95
CA GLN A 38 -0.49 10.66 22.45
C GLN A 38 0.96 10.24 22.71
N TRP A 39 1.88 10.62 21.82
CA TRP A 39 3.30 10.26 21.91
C TRP A 39 4.15 11.35 22.56
N ASN A 40 3.52 12.46 22.98
CA ASN A 40 4.19 13.61 23.58
C ASN A 40 5.38 14.11 22.74
N THR A 41 5.17 14.25 21.44
CA THR A 41 6.21 14.69 20.48
C THR A 41 5.56 15.36 19.27
N ASP A 42 6.28 16.21 18.56
CA ASP A 42 5.76 16.87 17.37
C ASP A 42 5.97 16.03 16.09
N ALA A 43 5.18 16.29 15.04
CA ALA A 43 5.31 15.61 13.76
C ALA A 43 6.71 15.76 13.14
N LYS A 44 7.41 16.86 13.38
CA LYS A 44 8.76 17.06 12.84
C LYS A 44 9.70 16.00 13.42
N MET A 45 9.67 15.79 14.73
CA MET A 45 10.46 14.76 15.39
C MET A 45 10.09 13.35 14.90
N ILE A 46 8.80 13.06 14.71
CA ILE A 46 8.32 11.77 14.18
C ILE A 46 8.86 11.52 12.76
N LEU A 47 8.70 12.49 11.87
CA LEU A 47 9.17 12.39 10.49
C LEU A 47 10.69 12.25 10.42
N GLU A 48 11.39 13.00 11.26
CA GLU A 48 12.85 12.93 11.38
C GLU A 48 13.32 11.56 11.92
N ALA A 49 12.61 10.99 12.90
CA ALA A 49 12.88 9.65 13.40
C ALA A 49 12.67 8.58 12.31
N ILE A 50 11.64 8.72 11.48
CA ILE A 50 11.40 7.84 10.32
C ILE A 50 12.53 8.00 9.29
N ALA A 51 12.92 9.23 8.96
CA ALA A 51 13.97 9.51 7.98
C ALA A 51 15.32 8.90 8.38
N ARG A 52 15.65 8.92 9.68
CA ARG A 52 16.88 8.31 10.23
C ARG A 52 16.79 6.81 10.47
N SER A 53 15.60 6.21 10.34
CA SER A 53 15.39 4.78 10.59
C SER A 53 15.94 3.91 9.46
N SER A 54 16.12 2.62 9.77
CA SER A 54 16.56 1.61 8.80
C SER A 54 15.65 1.52 7.57
N ASP A 55 16.17 1.03 6.44
CA ASP A 55 15.36 0.75 5.24
C ASP A 55 14.16 -0.16 5.56
N LEU A 56 14.33 -1.14 6.45
CA LEU A 56 13.22 -2.02 6.87
C LEU A 56 12.09 -1.23 7.53
N THR A 57 12.42 -0.31 8.43
CA THR A 57 11.46 0.56 9.10
C THR A 57 10.77 1.49 8.10
N GLN A 58 11.53 2.14 7.22
CA GLN A 58 10.97 3.01 6.19
C GLN A 58 10.05 2.25 5.23
N ARG A 59 10.42 1.03 4.83
CA ARG A 59 9.55 0.15 4.03
C ARG A 59 8.27 -0.21 4.77
N GLY A 60 8.34 -0.48 6.07
CA GLY A 60 7.16 -0.71 6.92
C GLY A 60 6.22 0.49 6.93
N VAL A 61 6.75 1.69 7.18
CA VAL A 61 5.96 2.94 7.16
C VAL A 61 5.32 3.17 5.79
N ARG A 62 6.07 2.97 4.69
CA ARG A 62 5.53 3.12 3.34
C ARG A 62 4.42 2.11 3.04
N GLY A 63 4.51 0.89 3.56
CA GLY A 63 3.43 -0.11 3.49
C GLY A 63 2.14 0.39 4.12
N VAL A 64 2.23 0.90 5.36
CA VAL A 64 1.09 1.49 6.08
C VAL A 64 0.53 2.71 5.34
N ILE A 65 1.38 3.53 4.73
CA ILE A 65 0.93 4.65 3.87
C ILE A 65 0.16 4.13 2.65
N ALA A 66 0.61 3.04 2.00
CA ALA A 66 -0.11 2.44 0.88
C ALA A 66 -1.51 1.95 1.27
N GLU A 67 -1.64 1.31 2.43
CA GLU A 67 -2.93 0.89 2.99
C GLU A 67 -3.85 2.09 3.27
N ALA A 68 -3.32 3.13 3.94
CA ALA A 68 -4.06 4.35 4.22
C ALA A 68 -4.49 5.08 2.93
N ALA A 69 -3.61 5.13 1.93
CA ALA A 69 -3.90 5.71 0.63
C ALA A 69 -5.00 4.93 -0.11
N PHE A 70 -4.97 3.60 -0.08
CA PHE A 70 -6.03 2.78 -0.66
C PHE A 70 -7.37 3.03 0.04
N LYS A 71 -7.38 3.07 1.38
CA LYS A 71 -8.58 3.40 2.16
C LYS A 71 -9.17 4.75 1.79
N TYR A 72 -8.34 5.78 1.74
CA TYR A 72 -8.79 7.15 1.51
C TYR A 72 -9.18 7.43 0.05
N TRP A 73 -8.38 6.97 -0.91
CA TRP A 73 -8.57 7.31 -2.32
C TRP A 73 -9.49 6.37 -3.07
N VAL A 74 -9.63 5.13 -2.61
CA VAL A 74 -10.47 4.11 -3.26
C VAL A 74 -11.66 3.78 -2.37
N ILE A 75 -11.45 3.16 -1.20
CA ILE A 75 -12.54 2.61 -0.38
C ILE A 75 -13.55 3.70 0.02
N ALA A 76 -13.08 4.85 0.51
CA ALA A 76 -13.96 5.95 0.93
C ALA A 76 -14.84 6.54 -0.19
N LYS A 77 -14.53 6.22 -1.45
CA LYS A 77 -15.29 6.69 -2.62
C LYS A 77 -16.23 5.62 -3.20
N LEU A 78 -16.14 4.38 -2.72
CA LEU A 78 -17.00 3.29 -3.19
C LEU A 78 -18.42 3.47 -2.62
N ARG A 79 -19.41 3.50 -3.50
CA ARG A 79 -20.83 3.58 -3.12
C ARG A 79 -21.39 2.18 -2.90
N GLY A 80 -22.13 1.98 -1.80
CA GLY A 80 -22.73 0.69 -1.47
C GLY A 80 -21.73 -0.34 -0.89
N TRP A 81 -20.53 0.11 -0.53
CA TRP A 81 -19.51 -0.71 0.10
C TRP A 81 -19.27 -0.28 1.54
N SER A 82 -19.03 -1.23 2.42
CA SER A 82 -18.60 -1.01 3.80
C SER A 82 -17.29 -1.75 4.07
N ALA A 83 -16.36 -1.11 4.78
CA ALA A 83 -15.20 -1.80 5.34
C ALA A 83 -15.57 -2.37 6.71
N GLU A 84 -15.43 -3.68 6.87
CA GLU A 84 -15.64 -4.37 8.14
C GLU A 84 -14.38 -4.32 9.00
N GLU A 85 -14.54 -4.04 10.29
CA GLU A 85 -13.46 -4.14 11.25
C GLU A 85 -13.25 -5.60 11.67
N PHE A 86 -12.00 -6.00 11.82
CA PHE A 86 -11.63 -7.32 12.30
C PHE A 86 -10.43 -7.22 13.23
N ALA A 87 -10.31 -8.18 14.14
CA ALA A 87 -9.20 -8.27 15.08
C ALA A 87 -8.22 -9.38 14.68
N GLY A 88 -6.96 -9.24 15.13
CA GLY A 88 -5.91 -10.23 14.97
C GLY A 88 -5.07 -10.09 13.70
N ASP A 89 -4.13 -11.01 13.54
CA ASP A 89 -3.20 -11.08 12.40
C ASP A 89 -3.90 -11.80 11.22
N GLN A 90 -4.57 -11.04 10.37
CA GLN A 90 -5.20 -11.56 9.15
C GLN A 90 -4.22 -11.50 7.97
N PRO A 91 -4.35 -12.41 6.99
CA PRO A 91 -3.53 -12.37 5.79
C PRO A 91 -4.05 -11.38 4.72
N TYR A 92 -4.90 -10.43 5.12
CA TYR A 92 -5.46 -9.36 4.30
C TYR A 92 -5.60 -8.10 5.16
N ASP A 93 -5.54 -6.93 4.52
CA ASP A 93 -5.56 -5.63 5.21
C ASP A 93 -6.98 -5.03 5.28
N PHE A 94 -7.88 -5.43 4.36
CA PHE A 94 -9.28 -5.00 4.35
C PHE A 94 -10.23 -6.15 4.08
N LEU A 95 -11.38 -6.13 4.75
CA LEU A 95 -12.56 -6.92 4.43
C LEU A 95 -13.65 -5.95 3.99
N LEU A 96 -13.96 -5.93 2.70
CA LEU A 96 -15.01 -5.06 2.15
C LEU A 96 -16.26 -5.87 1.86
N ARG A 97 -17.43 -5.32 2.15
CA ARG A 97 -18.73 -5.94 1.86
C ARG A 97 -19.59 -4.99 1.03
N ASP A 98 -20.29 -5.56 0.06
CA ASP A 98 -21.41 -4.92 -0.64
C ASP A 98 -22.64 -5.85 -0.62
N ALA A 99 -23.66 -5.55 -1.43
CA ALA A 99 -24.88 -6.36 -1.53
C ALA A 99 -24.66 -7.79 -2.05
N ALA A 100 -23.56 -8.05 -2.78
CA ALA A 100 -23.27 -9.36 -3.36
C ALA A 100 -22.38 -10.22 -2.47
N GLY A 101 -21.69 -9.63 -1.49
CA GLY A 101 -20.93 -10.37 -0.48
C GLY A 101 -19.66 -9.67 -0.03
N SER A 102 -18.80 -10.43 0.64
CA SER A 102 -17.54 -9.94 1.19
C SER A 102 -16.36 -10.18 0.23
N THR A 103 -15.31 -9.35 0.32
CA THR A 103 -14.08 -9.42 -0.48
C THR A 103 -12.90 -9.06 0.40
N ARG A 104 -11.95 -9.99 0.53
CA ARG A 104 -10.70 -9.85 1.30
C ARG A 104 -9.62 -9.28 0.41
N ILE A 105 -8.95 -8.23 0.89
CA ILE A 105 -8.02 -7.44 0.09
C ILE A 105 -6.68 -7.37 0.80
N GLN A 106 -5.61 -7.75 0.10
CA GLN A 106 -4.25 -7.52 0.54
C GLN A 106 -3.64 -6.39 -0.29
N VAL A 107 -3.16 -5.35 0.39
CA VAL A 107 -2.36 -4.27 -0.17
C VAL A 107 -0.88 -4.61 -0.03
N LYS A 108 -0.14 -4.42 -1.12
CA LYS A 108 1.31 -4.51 -1.18
C LYS A 108 1.85 -3.34 -1.98
N MET A 109 3.15 -3.11 -1.87
CA MET A 109 3.84 -2.12 -2.68
C MET A 109 4.65 -2.78 -3.79
N GLN A 110 4.67 -2.13 -4.95
CA GLN A 110 5.66 -2.44 -5.98
C GLN A 110 7.08 -2.35 -5.38
N ARG A 111 7.91 -3.36 -5.67
CA ARG A 111 9.18 -3.58 -4.97
C ARG A 111 10.26 -2.62 -5.48
N LEU A 112 10.94 -1.93 -4.57
CA LEU A 112 12.19 -1.22 -4.89
C LEU A 112 13.40 -2.15 -4.74
N LYS A 113 14.42 -1.92 -5.57
CA LYS A 113 15.77 -2.48 -5.45
C LYS A 113 16.78 -1.35 -5.70
N GLY A 114 17.60 -1.04 -4.71
CA GLY A 114 18.54 0.09 -4.79
C GLY A 114 17.84 1.43 -5.06
N HIS A 115 16.73 1.69 -4.37
CA HIS A 115 15.88 2.88 -4.54
C HIS A 115 15.21 3.07 -5.92
N ALA A 116 15.37 2.12 -6.86
CA ALA A 116 14.68 2.13 -8.14
C ALA A 116 13.58 1.05 -8.22
N PRO A 117 12.51 1.25 -9.01
CA PRO A 117 11.53 0.21 -9.29
C PRO A 117 12.18 -1.06 -9.81
N MET A 118 11.97 -2.17 -9.11
CA MET A 118 12.51 -3.47 -9.50
C MET A 118 11.69 -4.05 -10.66
N LYS A 119 12.39 -4.45 -11.73
CA LYS A 119 11.80 -5.16 -12.86
C LYS A 119 11.54 -6.63 -12.53
N ALA A 120 10.56 -7.26 -13.18
CA ALA A 120 10.25 -8.67 -12.97
C ALA A 120 11.41 -9.60 -13.35
N SER A 121 12.11 -9.30 -14.46
CA SER A 121 13.33 -10.01 -14.91
C SER A 121 14.45 -10.01 -13.87
N GLN A 122 14.54 -8.97 -13.02
CA GLN A 122 15.51 -8.88 -11.92
C GLN A 122 15.13 -9.76 -10.73
N ALA A 123 13.86 -10.15 -10.60
CA ALA A 123 13.39 -11.09 -9.59
C ALA A 123 13.59 -12.53 -10.08
N TYR A 124 13.13 -12.82 -11.30
CA TYR A 124 13.32 -14.10 -11.96
C TYR A 124 13.58 -13.87 -13.46
N ARG A 125 14.67 -14.42 -14.00
CA ARG A 125 15.06 -14.24 -15.41
C ARG A 125 13.99 -14.66 -16.42
N ARG A 126 13.11 -15.58 -16.03
CA ARG A 126 12.01 -16.07 -16.87
C ARG A 126 10.83 -15.09 -17.01
N LEU A 127 10.76 -14.07 -16.14
CA LEU A 127 9.69 -13.07 -16.16
C LEU A 127 10.04 -11.90 -17.08
N PRO A 128 9.04 -11.12 -17.57
CA PRO A 128 9.26 -10.15 -18.63
C PRO A 128 10.03 -8.92 -18.13
N ASP A 129 10.97 -8.40 -18.93
CA ASP A 129 11.73 -7.20 -18.57
C ASP A 129 10.88 -5.92 -18.59
N GLY A 130 9.76 -5.93 -19.33
CA GLY A 130 8.84 -4.81 -19.46
C GLY A 130 7.94 -4.57 -18.24
N MET A 131 7.98 -5.45 -17.23
CA MET A 131 7.10 -5.40 -16.06
C MET A 131 7.87 -5.06 -14.77
N PHE A 132 7.15 -4.49 -13.80
CA PHE A 132 7.63 -4.36 -12.42
C PHE A 132 7.30 -5.62 -11.62
N VAL A 133 7.60 -5.59 -10.33
CA VAL A 133 7.36 -6.72 -9.44
C VAL A 133 6.79 -6.29 -8.11
N VAL A 134 5.91 -7.13 -7.55
CA VAL A 134 5.44 -7.02 -6.16
C VAL A 134 5.88 -8.26 -5.38
N GLU A 135 6.24 -8.06 -4.11
CA GLU A 135 6.59 -9.16 -3.20
C GLU A 135 5.35 -9.65 -2.45
N THR A 136 4.88 -10.86 -2.76
CA THR A 136 3.77 -11.54 -2.08
C THR A 136 4.31 -12.53 -1.06
N GLN A 137 4.91 -11.99 0.01
CA GLN A 137 5.39 -12.73 1.17
C GLN A 137 5.06 -11.95 2.45
N LYS A 138 4.76 -12.65 3.54
CA LYS A 138 4.50 -12.00 4.85
C LYS A 138 5.83 -11.47 5.43
N THR A 139 5.80 -10.29 6.04
CA THR A 139 6.98 -9.45 6.36
C THR A 139 7.93 -10.01 7.43
N ARG A 140 7.49 -10.94 8.28
CA ARG A 140 8.36 -11.62 9.25
C ARG A 140 8.85 -12.94 8.64
N GLY A 141 10.03 -12.91 8.06
CA GLY A 141 10.70 -14.11 7.55
C GLY A 141 11.00 -15.12 8.66
N GLY A 142 11.05 -16.38 8.29
CA GLY A 142 11.50 -17.49 9.11
C GLY A 142 11.64 -18.73 8.24
N ARG A 143 12.63 -19.58 8.51
CA ARG A 143 12.70 -20.91 7.91
C ARG A 143 12.20 -21.92 8.93
N GLY A 144 11.45 -22.92 8.47
CA GLY A 144 11.04 -24.01 9.34
C GLY A 144 12.30 -24.68 9.89
N PRO A 145 12.46 -24.81 11.22
CA PRO A 145 13.71 -25.33 11.81
C PRO A 145 14.04 -26.76 11.34
N HIS A 146 13.04 -27.51 10.90
CA HIS A 146 13.20 -28.89 10.40
C HIS A 146 13.13 -29.01 8.88
N THR A 147 12.42 -28.12 8.19
CA THR A 147 12.17 -28.23 6.75
C THR A 147 13.04 -27.30 5.92
N GLY A 148 13.62 -26.25 6.52
CA GLY A 148 14.33 -25.20 5.80
C GLY A 148 13.43 -24.34 4.90
N GLU A 149 12.14 -24.66 4.80
CA GLU A 149 11.17 -23.97 3.97
C GLU A 149 10.82 -22.60 4.54
N ASP A 150 10.54 -21.66 3.64
CA ASP A 150 10.02 -20.34 3.98
C ASP A 150 8.67 -20.50 4.70
N THR A 151 8.57 -20.07 5.96
CA THR A 151 7.38 -20.37 6.79
C THR A 151 6.18 -19.49 6.46
N ARG A 152 6.35 -18.45 5.64
CA ARG A 152 5.28 -17.47 5.39
C ARG A 152 5.02 -17.04 3.93
N PRO A 153 5.04 -17.94 2.93
CA PRO A 153 4.36 -17.67 1.67
C PRO A 153 2.87 -17.45 1.89
N TYR A 154 2.27 -16.63 1.03
CA TYR A 154 0.81 -16.64 0.91
C TYR A 154 0.34 -17.93 0.21
N ARG A 155 -0.78 -18.47 0.68
CA ARG A 155 -1.55 -19.48 -0.04
C ARG A 155 -2.63 -18.80 -0.88
N PHE A 156 -3.05 -19.47 -1.94
CA PHE A 156 -4.30 -19.10 -2.61
C PHE A 156 -5.47 -19.15 -1.61
N ASN A 157 -6.46 -18.28 -1.80
CA ASN A 157 -7.61 -18.07 -0.90
C ASN A 157 -7.33 -17.45 0.48
N GLU A 158 -6.10 -16.99 0.79
CA GLU A 158 -5.88 -16.19 2.00
C GLU A 158 -6.46 -14.77 1.85
N PHE A 159 -6.48 -14.24 0.64
CA PHE A 159 -7.17 -13.02 0.24
C PHE A 159 -7.74 -13.20 -1.17
N ASP A 160 -8.65 -12.33 -1.61
CA ASP A 160 -9.35 -12.46 -2.88
C ASP A 160 -8.75 -11.55 -3.95
N ILE A 161 -8.34 -10.34 -3.58
CA ILE A 161 -7.74 -9.35 -4.47
C ILE A 161 -6.39 -8.88 -3.91
N LEU A 162 -5.37 -8.89 -4.76
CA LEU A 162 -4.11 -8.21 -4.51
C LEU A 162 -4.18 -6.78 -5.06
N VAL A 163 -3.94 -5.81 -4.19
CA VAL A 163 -3.77 -4.39 -4.54
C VAL A 163 -2.30 -4.07 -4.49
N VAL A 164 -1.76 -3.54 -5.57
CA VAL A 164 -0.36 -3.11 -5.66
C VAL A 164 -0.31 -1.60 -5.78
N SER A 165 0.23 -0.92 -4.77
CA SER A 165 0.57 0.49 -4.88
C SER A 165 1.74 0.67 -5.85
N MET A 166 1.48 1.40 -6.93
CA MET A 166 2.44 1.69 -8.00
C MET A 166 3.27 2.95 -7.74
N HIS A 167 3.02 3.63 -6.61
CA HIS A 167 3.73 4.83 -6.18
C HIS A 167 5.26 4.77 -6.38
N PRO A 168 5.98 3.68 -6.09
CA PRO A 168 7.44 3.68 -6.28
C PRO A 168 7.88 3.88 -7.74
N SER A 169 7.03 3.54 -8.71
CA SER A 169 7.27 3.74 -10.14
C SER A 169 6.60 5.00 -10.72
N THR A 170 5.51 5.47 -10.12
CA THR A 170 4.71 6.59 -10.64
C THR A 170 4.84 7.89 -9.83
N ASN A 171 5.40 7.81 -8.62
CA ASN A 171 5.40 8.87 -7.62
C ASN A 171 3.98 9.38 -7.26
N ASP A 172 2.95 8.55 -7.42
CA ASP A 172 1.56 8.87 -7.08
C ASP A 172 0.94 7.80 -6.17
N TRP A 173 0.57 8.19 -4.95
CA TRP A 173 -0.10 7.32 -3.96
C TRP A 173 -1.53 6.92 -4.33
N ARG A 174 -2.10 7.53 -5.37
CA ARG A 174 -3.42 7.16 -5.91
C ARG A 174 -3.33 6.05 -6.97
N SER A 175 -2.12 5.72 -7.42
CA SER A 175 -1.89 4.76 -8.49
C SER A 175 -1.82 3.34 -7.94
N PHE A 176 -2.76 2.50 -8.36
CA PHE A 176 -2.88 1.11 -7.94
C PHE A 176 -3.10 0.18 -9.14
N MET A 177 -2.64 -1.06 -8.98
CA MET A 177 -2.94 -2.18 -9.87
C MET A 177 -3.59 -3.31 -9.07
N TYR A 178 -4.56 -3.98 -9.69
CA TYR A 178 -5.41 -4.98 -9.06
C TYR A 178 -5.35 -6.29 -9.84
N ALA A 179 -5.20 -7.41 -9.12
CA ALA A 179 -5.34 -8.75 -9.68
C ALA A 179 -6.12 -9.65 -8.73
N VAL A 180 -6.88 -10.59 -9.29
CA VAL A 180 -7.52 -11.67 -8.53
C VAL A 180 -6.42 -12.61 -8.01
N SER A 181 -6.49 -12.97 -6.73
CA SER A 181 -5.44 -13.76 -6.07
C SER A 181 -5.22 -15.13 -6.72
N ASP A 182 -6.29 -15.79 -7.17
CA ASP A 182 -6.26 -17.06 -7.89
C ASP A 182 -5.52 -16.99 -9.24
N TRP A 183 -5.38 -15.78 -9.81
CA TRP A 183 -4.70 -15.57 -11.08
C TRP A 183 -3.18 -15.39 -10.92
N LEU A 184 -2.71 -15.23 -9.69
CA LEU A 184 -1.28 -15.08 -9.42
C LEU A 184 -0.49 -16.35 -9.75
N LEU A 185 0.80 -16.16 -10.01
CA LEU A 185 1.73 -17.24 -10.31
C LEU A 185 2.02 -18.05 -9.05
N GLU A 186 2.13 -19.35 -9.22
CA GLU A 186 2.46 -20.30 -8.16
C GLU A 186 3.96 -20.57 -8.07
N ARG A 187 4.40 -21.12 -6.94
CA ARG A 187 5.77 -21.63 -6.80
C ARG A 187 5.92 -22.94 -7.59
N PRO A 188 6.90 -23.07 -8.50
CA PRO A 188 7.11 -24.31 -9.26
C PRO A 188 7.30 -25.54 -8.38
N GLN A 189 7.94 -25.38 -7.21
CA GLN A 189 8.21 -26.47 -6.28
C GLN A 189 7.00 -26.83 -5.39
N ASN A 190 6.06 -25.90 -5.22
CA ASN A 190 4.88 -26.14 -4.39
C ASN A 190 3.71 -25.25 -4.85
N PRO A 191 2.88 -25.75 -5.78
CA PRO A 191 1.76 -25.01 -6.37
C PRO A 191 0.70 -24.51 -5.38
N LYS A 192 0.72 -24.98 -4.12
CA LYS A 192 -0.19 -24.49 -3.06
C LYS A 192 0.13 -23.05 -2.62
N PHE A 193 1.32 -22.56 -2.95
CA PHE A 193 1.82 -21.26 -2.55
C PHE A 193 1.99 -20.32 -3.73
N MET A 194 1.69 -19.04 -3.50
CA MET A 194 2.00 -17.98 -4.43
C MET A 194 3.52 -17.85 -4.59
N LEU A 195 3.96 -17.63 -5.82
CA LEU A 195 5.33 -17.22 -6.14
C LEU A 195 5.67 -15.97 -5.33
N LYS A 196 6.87 -15.89 -4.77
CA LYS A 196 7.26 -14.78 -3.89
C LYS A 196 7.15 -13.42 -4.61
N PHE A 197 7.48 -13.39 -5.89
CA PHE A 197 7.46 -12.20 -6.71
C PHE A 197 6.49 -12.37 -7.86
N GLN A 198 5.50 -11.48 -7.94
CA GLN A 198 4.50 -11.47 -9.00
C GLN A 198 4.81 -10.34 -9.99
N PRO A 199 4.82 -10.59 -11.31
CA PRO A 199 5.00 -9.53 -12.30
C PRO A 199 3.78 -8.59 -12.28
N VAL A 200 4.03 -7.29 -12.33
CA VAL A 200 3.01 -6.24 -12.37
C VAL A 200 3.25 -5.38 -13.62
N PRO A 201 2.30 -5.28 -14.55
CA PRO A 201 2.49 -4.50 -15.77
C PRO A 201 2.51 -2.99 -15.46
N LYS A 202 2.99 -2.21 -16.42
CA LYS A 202 3.00 -0.74 -16.32
C LYS A 202 1.63 -0.11 -16.61
N SER A 203 0.79 -0.84 -17.34
CA SER A 203 -0.56 -0.44 -17.75
C SER A 203 -1.48 -1.67 -17.69
N PRO A 204 -2.81 -1.49 -17.53
CA PRO A 204 -3.77 -2.59 -17.47
C PRO A 204 -3.65 -3.59 -18.64
N ASN A 205 -3.95 -4.86 -18.39
CA ASN A 205 -3.96 -5.95 -19.38
C ASN A 205 -4.95 -7.05 -18.99
N GLU A 206 -4.88 -8.24 -19.60
CA GLU A 206 -5.81 -9.33 -19.27
C GLU A 206 -5.70 -9.84 -17.81
N GLY A 207 -4.57 -9.68 -17.13
CA GLY A 207 -4.38 -10.15 -15.76
C GLY A 207 -4.50 -9.08 -14.69
N TRP A 208 -4.46 -7.81 -15.08
CA TRP A 208 -4.33 -6.67 -14.19
C TRP A 208 -5.19 -5.49 -14.65
N THR A 209 -5.84 -4.83 -13.70
CA THR A 209 -6.61 -3.61 -13.94
C THR A 209 -6.20 -2.51 -12.97
N ASP A 210 -6.43 -1.26 -13.32
CA ASP A 210 -6.29 -0.08 -12.47
C ASP A 210 -7.65 0.40 -11.90
N ASP A 211 -8.71 -0.40 -12.08
CA ASP A 211 -10.03 -0.18 -11.51
C ASP A 211 -10.41 -1.32 -10.55
N PHE A 212 -10.58 -0.97 -9.27
CA PHE A 212 -10.93 -1.92 -8.22
C PHE A 212 -12.24 -2.69 -8.52
N LEU A 213 -13.26 -2.02 -9.06
CA LEU A 213 -14.55 -2.67 -9.35
C LEU A 213 -14.44 -3.65 -10.52
N ILE A 214 -13.51 -3.43 -11.46
CA ILE A 214 -13.21 -4.40 -12.51
C ILE A 214 -12.63 -5.68 -11.90
N ALA A 215 -11.67 -5.56 -10.98
CA ALA A 215 -11.09 -6.73 -10.30
C ALA A 215 -12.13 -7.50 -9.47
N VAL A 216 -13.06 -6.81 -8.81
CA VAL A 216 -14.19 -7.44 -8.11
C VAL A 216 -15.11 -8.18 -9.09
N ARG A 217 -15.40 -7.60 -10.26
CA ARG A 217 -16.20 -8.29 -11.29
C ARG A 217 -15.51 -9.56 -11.78
N TRP A 218 -14.20 -9.52 -12.00
CA TRP A 218 -13.41 -10.71 -12.36
C TRP A 218 -13.42 -11.78 -11.28
N LEU A 219 -13.26 -11.40 -10.01
CA LEU A 219 -13.38 -12.32 -8.89
C LEU A 219 -14.74 -13.04 -8.89
N ARG A 220 -15.83 -12.28 -9.09
CA ARG A 220 -17.20 -12.79 -9.02
C ARG A 220 -17.64 -13.58 -10.24
N SER A 221 -17.03 -13.36 -11.41
CA SER A 221 -17.33 -14.16 -12.60
C SER A 221 -16.88 -15.61 -12.45
N GLY A 222 -15.98 -15.90 -11.50
CA GLY A 222 -15.40 -17.22 -11.31
C GLY A 222 -14.41 -17.60 -12.42
N GLU A 223 -14.05 -16.66 -13.29
CA GLU A 223 -13.12 -16.91 -14.39
C GLU A 223 -11.77 -17.41 -13.87
N LYS A 224 -11.26 -18.45 -14.53
CA LYS A 224 -9.94 -19.02 -14.25
C LYS A 224 -8.96 -18.53 -15.30
N ARG A 225 -8.02 -17.70 -14.85
CA ARG A 225 -6.96 -17.10 -15.66
C ARG A 225 -5.64 -17.12 -14.87
N LYS A 226 -4.52 -16.88 -15.55
CA LYS A 226 -3.24 -16.54 -14.92
C LYS A 226 -2.75 -15.20 -15.44
N ILE A 227 -2.07 -14.44 -14.58
CA ILE A 227 -1.43 -13.19 -14.99
C ILE A 227 -0.30 -13.48 -16.00
N PRO A 228 -0.03 -12.56 -16.94
CA PRO A 228 1.07 -12.73 -17.88
C PRO A 228 2.42 -12.83 -17.16
N ALA A 229 3.27 -13.73 -17.62
CA ALA A 229 4.54 -14.10 -17.00
C ALA A 229 5.63 -14.38 -18.03
#